data_AF-A0A6J7L429-F1
#
_entry.id   AF-A0A6J7L429-F1
#
_cell.length_a   1.000
_cell.length_b   1.000
_cell.length_c   1.000
_cell.angle_alpha   90.00
_cell.angle_beta   90.00
_cell.angle_gamma   90.00
#
_symmetry.space_group_name_H-M   'P 1'
#
loop_
_entity.id
_entity.type
_entity.pdbx_description
1 polymer ?
#
loop_
_entity_poly.entity_id
_entity_poly.type
_entity_poly.pdbx_seq_one_letter_code
_entity_poly.pdbx_strand_id
1 'polypeptide(L)' 'MTHHVLVMDQAHKDLITSQIAARKGKSIFFVRTKHGADKLAKKMNQAGVAVGALHGGKTQSQRSRV' A
#
# COMPACT_ATOMS: atom_id res chain seq x y z
N MET A 1 -8.58 -0.23 -20.26
CA MET A 1 -7.66 -0.24 -19.10
C MET A 1 -6.24 -0.21 -19.63
N THR A 2 -5.40 0.70 -19.12
CA THR A 2 -4.01 0.83 -19.56
C THR A 2 -3.11 0.19 -18.52
N HIS A 3 -2.20 -0.67 -18.95
CA HIS A 3 -1.26 -1.36 -18.06
C HIS A 3 0.15 -0.86 -18.29
N HIS A 4 0.89 -0.64 -17.21
CA HIS A 4 2.28 -0.19 -17.24
C HIS A 4 3.12 -1.08 -16.32
N VAL A 5 4.37 -1.34 -16.72
CA VAL A 5 5.35 -2.05 -15.91
C VAL A 5 6.45 -1.08 -15.53
N LEU A 6 6.76 -0.99 -14.24
CA LEU A 6 7.85 -0.17 -13.71
C LEU A 6 8.97 -1.11 -13.25
N VAL A 7 10.15 -1.00 -13.86
CA VAL A 7 11.36 -1.71 -13.43
C VAL A 7 12.18 -0.75 -12.58
N MET A 8 12.56 -1.17 -11.38
CA MET A 8 13.24 -0.31 -10.40
C MET A 8 14.06 -1.16 -9.42
N ASP A 9 15.07 -0.54 -8.80
CA ASP A 9 15.75 -1.12 -7.64
C ASP A 9 14.83 -1.22 -6.42
N GLN A 10 15.07 -2.24 -5.62
CA GLN A 10 14.27 -2.53 -4.43
C GLN A 10 14.29 -1.37 -3.41
N ALA A 11 15.37 -0.58 -3.38
CA ALA A 11 15.51 0.61 -2.53
C ALA A 11 14.49 1.71 -2.86
N HIS A 12 14.09 1.84 -4.13
CA HIS A 12 13.17 2.88 -4.58
C HIS A 12 11.69 2.52 -4.39
N LYS A 13 11.39 1.25 -4.08
CA LYS A 13 10.01 0.74 -4.05
C LYS A 13 9.11 1.49 -3.07
N ASP A 14 9.60 1.80 -1.87
CA ASP A 14 8.79 2.49 -0.85
C ASP A 14 8.48 3.94 -1.27
N LEU A 15 9.46 4.64 -1.84
CA LEU A 15 9.30 6.01 -2.34
C LEU A 15 8.26 6.04 -3.47
N ILE A 16 8.44 5.18 -4.48
CA ILE A 16 7.57 5.15 -5.67
C ILE A 16 6.14 4.75 -5.31
N THR A 17 5.97 3.74 -4.46
CA THR A 17 4.61 3.33 -4.03
C THR A 17 3.92 4.44 -3.24
N SER A 18 4.65 5.20 -2.40
CA SER A 18 4.10 6.34 -1.67
C SER A 18 3.68 7.48 -2.61
N GLN A 19 4.47 7.78 -3.65
CA GLN A 19 4.11 8.76 -4.68
C GLN A 19 2.84 8.34 -5.44
N ILE A 20 2.72 7.07 -5.81
CA ILE A 20 1.51 6.53 -6.47
C ILE A 20 0.30 6.62 -5.53
N ALA A 21 0.49 6.40 -4.23
CA ALA A 21 -0.57 6.45 -3.23
C ALA A 21 -1.04 7.89 -2.95
N ALA A 22 -0.14 8.87 -3.02
CA ALA A 22 -0.44 10.29 -2.77
C ALA A 22 -1.19 11.00 -3.91
N ARG A 23 -1.39 10.34 -5.06
CA ARG A 23 -2.14 10.91 -6.20
C ARG A 23 -3.61 11.13 -5.84
N LYS A 24 -4.27 12.00 -6.60
CA LYS A 24 -5.73 12.18 -6.50
C LYS A 24 -6.48 10.87 -6.82
N GLY A 25 -7.47 10.55 -5.98
CA GLY A 25 -8.34 9.39 -6.11
C GLY A 25 -7.93 8.21 -5.22
N LYS A 26 -8.67 7.10 -5.32
CA LYS A 26 -8.38 5.89 -4.55
C LYS A 26 -7.43 4.97 -5.31
N SER A 27 -6.55 4.31 -4.56
CA SER A 27 -5.60 3.31 -5.04
C SER A 27 -5.74 2.03 -4.22
N ILE A 28 -5.59 0.87 -4.86
CA ILE A 28 -5.44 -0.41 -4.19
C ILE A 28 -4.06 -0.99 -4.50
N PHE A 29 -3.34 -1.41 -3.46
CA PHE A 29 -2.03 -2.02 -3.58
C PHE A 29 -2.12 -3.48 -3.16
N PHE A 30 -1.77 -4.38 -4.08
CA PHE A 30 -1.65 -5.81 -3.77
C PHE A 30 -0.22 -6.14 -3.38
N VAL A 31 -0.07 -6.90 -2.30
CA VAL A 31 1.21 -7.34 -1.77
C VAL A 31 1.15 -8.84 -1.44
N ARG A 32 2.32 -9.49 -1.43
CA ARG A 32 2.39 -10.95 -1.31
C ARG A 32 1.95 -11.51 0.05
N THR A 33 2.16 -10.78 1.14
CA THR A 33 1.96 -11.30 2.50
C THR A 33 1.24 -10.29 3.40
N LYS A 34 0.55 -10.80 4.44
CA LYS A 34 -0.10 -9.97 5.47
C LYS A 34 0.88 -9.00 6.13
N HIS A 35 2.08 -9.49 6.47
CA HIS A 35 3.15 -8.66 7.03
C HIS A 35 3.64 -7.61 6.04
N GLY A 36 3.67 -7.92 4.75
CA GLY A 36 3.97 -6.96 3.70
C GLY A 36 2.94 -5.82 3.62
N ALA A 37 1.66 -6.12 3.84
CA ALA A 37 0.60 -5.11 3.84
C ALA A 37 0.75 -4.16 5.03
N ASP A 38 0.92 -4.70 6.24
CA ASP A 38 1.14 -3.88 7.43
C ASP A 38 2.43 -3.06 7.33
N LYS A 39 3.52 -3.65 6.82
CA LYS A 39 4.81 -2.95 6.63
C LYS A 39 4.68 -1.80 5.63
N LEU A 40 4.00 -2.02 4.50
CA LEU A 40 3.81 -0.98 3.48
C LEU A 40 2.95 0.16 4.02
N ALA A 41 1.82 -0.16 4.66
CA ALA A 41 0.95 0.85 5.27
C ALA A 41 1.69 1.66 6.34
N LYS A 42 2.51 1.01 7.19
CA LYS A 42 3.35 1.72 8.18
C LYS A 42 4.29 2.73 7.51
N LYS A 43 5.01 2.32 6.46
CA LYS A 43 5.95 3.21 5.74
C LYS A 43 5.25 4.38 5.06
N MET A 44 4.12 4.12 4.40
CA MET A 44 3.33 5.16 3.75
C MET A 44 2.78 6.17 4.76
N ASN A 45 2.26 5.71 5.90
CA ASN A 45 1.79 6.59 6.96
C ASN A 45 2.95 7.42 7.56
N GLN A 46 4.15 6.84 7.72
CA GLN A 46 5.35 7.58 8.13
C GLN A 46 5.78 8.63 7.11
N ALA A 47 5.52 8.40 5.82
CA ALA A 47 5.73 9.36 4.74
C ALA A 47 4.57 10.35 4.56
N GLY A 48 3.58 10.36 5.46
CA GLY A 48 2.44 11.28 5.42
C GLY A 48 1.32 10.89 4.45
N VAL A 49 1.33 9.67 3.92
CA VAL A 49 0.30 9.16 3.00
C VAL A 49 -0.67 8.24 3.73
N ALA A 50 -1.90 8.71 3.91
CA ALA A 50 -2.93 7.98 4.65
C ALA A 50 -3.33 6.69 3.92
N VAL A 51 -2.96 5.54 4.49
CA VAL A 51 -3.25 4.20 3.93
C VAL A 51 -3.59 3.22 5.06
N GLY A 52 -4.61 2.40 4.84
CA GLY A 52 -4.93 1.24 5.67
C GLY A 52 -4.48 -0.08 5.05
N ALA A 53 -4.23 -1.08 5.88
CA ALA A 53 -3.91 -2.45 5.45
C ALA A 53 -5.14 -3.35 5.52
N LEU A 54 -5.34 -4.21 4.53
CA LEU A 54 -6.40 -5.21 4.49
C LEU A 54 -5.81 -6.59 4.20
N HIS A 55 -6.02 -7.57 5.08
CA HIS A 55 -5.55 -8.94 4.91
C HIS A 55 -6.33 -9.92 5.79
N GLY A 56 -6.23 -11.23 5.50
CA GLY A 56 -7.01 -12.29 6.18
C GLY A 56 -6.75 -12.44 7.69
N GLY A 57 -5.64 -11.92 8.21
CA GLY A 57 -5.39 -11.88 9.66
C GLY A 57 -6.13 -10.80 10.45
N LYS A 58 -6.89 -9.91 9.79
CA LYS A 58 -7.72 -8.89 10.48
C LYS A 58 -9.12 -9.45 10.73
N THR A 59 -9.71 -9.15 11.89
CA THR A 59 -11.10 -9.48 12.17
C THR A 59 -12.03 -8.73 11.23
N GLN A 60 -13.25 -9.20 11.03
CA GLN A 60 -14.20 -8.51 10.16
C GLN A 60 -14.48 -7.07 10.61
N SER A 61 -14.58 -6.83 11.92
CA SER A 61 -14.72 -5.48 12.49
C SER A 61 -13.52 -4.57 12.16
N GLN A 62 -12.29 -5.11 12.21
CA GLN A 62 -11.11 -4.36 11.78
C GLN A 62 -11.12 -4.07 10.27
N ARG A 63 -11.58 -5.02 9.44
CA ARG A 63 -11.66 -4.86 7.98
C ARG A 63 -12.65 -3.77 7.57
N SER A 64 -13.81 -3.68 8.23
CA SER A 64 -14.84 -2.69 7.92
C SER A 64 -14.47 -1.25 8.29
N ARG A 65 -13.34 -1.04 8.98
CA ARG A 65 -12.85 0.28 9.44
C ARG A 65 -11.65 0.79 8.64
N VAL A 66 -11.19 0.02 7.65
CA VAL A 66 -10.11 0.41 6.71
C VAL A 66 -10.70 1.25 5.60
#